data_AF-A0A812IV83-F1
#
_entry.id   AF-A0A812IV83-F1
#
_cell.length_a   1.000
_cell.length_b   1.000
_cell.length_c   1.000
_cell.angle_alpha   90.00
_cell.angle_beta   90.00
_cell.angle_gamma   90.00
#
_symmetry.space_group_name_H-M   'P 1'
#
loop_
_entity.id
_entity.type
_entity.pdbx_description
1 polymer ?
#
loop_
_entity_poly.entity_id
_entity_poly.type
_entity_poly.pdbx_seq_one_letter_code
_entity_poly.pdbx_strand_id
1 'polypeptide(L)'
;PEGTYYVHDNGGRPFKVEVRWPCPKAEVKVFKMALDGREGDAENNEGLPAYEKQASLILSAERVFIGQCPKRGASFDGNSMLLHLEGMKYVFVGVLVFSFTSTSRITKYASLVGNNDVPYPWAIDEQGRRYLMTSSVILDSKLFEDIDTDPYNCYFDRLLMTAHLGTVPPQQPLCQFQSITEFWVGEKQYTLKHQPHPEIAFEELAKIGELSVVKGGSRTKLSKAEFVKLMQDYANEMGLETLRSLTLIERLE
;
A
#
# COMPACT_ATOMS: atom_id res chain seq x y z
N PRO A 1 -15.89 -10.55 -13.53
CA PRO A 1 -16.19 -9.31 -14.27
C PRO A 1 -15.31 -9.21 -15.52
N GLU A 2 -15.93 -9.01 -16.68
CA GLU A 2 -15.27 -8.78 -17.98
C GLU A 2 -15.28 -7.27 -18.28
N GLY A 3 -14.27 -6.77 -18.98
CA GLY A 3 -14.24 -5.37 -19.42
C GLY A 3 -12.87 -4.71 -19.31
N THR A 4 -12.88 -3.39 -19.54
CA THR A 4 -11.71 -2.52 -19.47
C THR A 4 -11.84 -1.60 -18.26
N TYR A 5 -10.78 -1.52 -17.47
CA TYR A 5 -10.70 -0.74 -16.25
C TYR A 5 -9.48 0.17 -16.32
N TYR A 6 -9.57 1.36 -15.73
CA TYR A 6 -8.46 2.29 -15.63
C TYR A 6 -8.14 2.45 -14.15
N VAL A 7 -6.92 2.12 -13.77
CA VAL A 7 -6.46 2.17 -12.38
C VAL A 7 -6.22 3.62 -12.00
N HIS A 8 -6.61 4.03 -10.80
CA HIS A 8 -6.50 5.42 -10.35
C HIS A 8 -5.24 5.61 -9.50
N ASP A 9 -4.62 6.78 -9.60
CA ASP A 9 -3.49 7.15 -8.75
C ASP A 9 -3.32 8.67 -8.68
N ASN A 10 -3.87 9.30 -7.63
CA ASN A 10 -3.71 10.72 -7.33
C ASN A 10 -4.04 11.65 -8.52
N GLY A 11 -5.13 11.36 -9.22
CA GLY A 11 -5.58 12.07 -10.43
C GLY A 11 -5.07 11.47 -11.74
N GLY A 12 -4.07 10.58 -11.69
CA GLY A 12 -3.54 9.86 -12.84
C GLY A 12 -4.27 8.55 -13.15
N ARG A 13 -4.01 8.00 -14.34
CA ARG A 13 -4.43 6.65 -14.75
C ARG A 13 -3.22 5.83 -15.23
N PRO A 14 -2.34 5.36 -14.32
CA PRO A 14 -1.07 4.76 -14.69
C PRO A 14 -1.21 3.45 -15.48
N PHE A 15 -2.32 2.74 -15.27
CA PHE A 15 -2.56 1.45 -15.92
C PHE A 15 -3.97 1.34 -16.48
N LYS A 16 -4.05 0.76 -17.68
CA LYS A 16 -5.28 0.18 -18.22
C LYS A 16 -5.25 -1.32 -18.02
N VAL A 17 -6.36 -1.91 -17.59
CA VAL A 17 -6.50 -3.35 -17.38
C VAL A 17 -7.65 -3.88 -18.19
N GLU A 18 -7.37 -4.87 -19.04
CA GLU A 18 -8.39 -5.61 -19.78
C GLU A 18 -8.55 -6.99 -19.15
N VAL A 19 -9.79 -7.37 -18.86
CA VAL A 19 -10.15 -8.67 -18.29
C VAL A 19 -11.08 -9.39 -19.25
N ARG A 20 -10.73 -10.62 -19.64
CA ARG A 20 -11.57 -11.51 -20.47
C ARG A 20 -11.68 -12.89 -19.85
N TRP A 21 -12.80 -13.58 -20.05
CA TRP A 21 -13.05 -14.91 -19.47
C TRP A 21 -13.16 -16.02 -20.53
N PRO A 22 -12.04 -16.50 -21.11
CA PRO A 22 -12.05 -17.64 -22.04
C PRO A 22 -12.40 -18.99 -21.39
N CYS A 23 -12.57 -19.02 -20.05
CA CYS A 23 -12.80 -20.18 -19.19
C CYS A 23 -11.61 -21.18 -19.10
N PRO A 24 -11.33 -21.75 -17.91
CA PRO A 24 -11.95 -21.49 -16.60
C PRO A 24 -11.33 -20.29 -15.85
N LYS A 25 -10.20 -19.76 -16.35
CA LYS A 25 -9.49 -18.61 -15.74
C LYS A 25 -9.69 -17.36 -16.59
N ALA A 26 -9.57 -16.20 -15.96
CA ALA A 26 -9.53 -14.92 -16.65
C ALA A 26 -8.17 -14.73 -17.31
N GLU A 27 -8.15 -14.18 -18.52
CA GLU A 27 -6.97 -13.52 -19.09
C GLU A 27 -7.02 -12.05 -18.64
N VAL A 28 -5.96 -11.59 -17.97
CA VAL A 28 -5.84 -10.21 -17.50
C VAL A 28 -4.61 -9.58 -18.15
N LYS A 29 -4.82 -8.50 -18.89
CA LYS A 29 -3.76 -7.72 -19.55
C LYS A 29 -3.62 -6.38 -18.87
N VAL A 30 -2.40 -6.01 -18.51
CA VAL A 30 -2.07 -4.71 -17.93
C VAL A 30 -1.22 -3.93 -18.91
N PHE A 31 -1.63 -2.70 -19.21
CA PHE A 31 -0.97 -1.78 -20.12
C PHE A 31 -0.53 -0.54 -19.36
N LYS A 32 0.71 -0.10 -19.56
CA LYS A 32 1.20 1.17 -19.00
C LYS A 32 0.70 2.36 -19.80
N MET A 33 0.57 3.49 -19.13
CA MET A 33 0.37 4.78 -19.77
C MET A 33 1.55 5.10 -20.71
N ALA A 34 1.27 5.56 -21.92
CA ALA A 34 2.27 5.98 -22.89
C ALA A 34 2.80 7.38 -22.55
N LEU A 35 4.12 7.54 -22.45
CA LEU A 35 4.77 8.78 -22.00
C LEU A 35 4.76 9.92 -23.02
N ASP A 36 4.59 9.62 -24.31
CA ASP A 36 4.90 10.56 -25.40
C ASP A 36 3.66 11.11 -26.14
N GLY A 37 2.45 10.70 -25.76
CA GLY A 37 1.20 11.15 -26.39
C GLY A 37 1.13 10.85 -27.90
N ARG A 38 2.04 10.04 -28.46
CA ARG A 38 2.16 9.79 -29.90
C ARG A 38 2.02 8.32 -30.28
N GLU A 39 2.19 7.38 -29.34
CA GLU A 39 2.11 5.94 -29.64
C GLU A 39 1.03 5.15 -28.89
N GLY A 40 -0.05 5.80 -28.44
CA GLY A 40 -1.22 5.08 -27.91
C GLY A 40 -2.47 5.30 -28.73
N ASP A 41 -3.35 4.31 -28.72
CA ASP A 41 -4.71 4.49 -29.22
C ASP A 41 -5.41 5.44 -28.24
N ALA A 42 -5.62 6.69 -28.66
CA ALA A 42 -6.47 7.61 -27.93
C ALA A 42 -7.88 7.02 -27.96
N GLU A 43 -8.27 6.35 -26.89
CA GLU A 43 -9.67 5.99 -26.70
C GLU A 43 -10.45 7.32 -26.69
N ASN A 44 -11.49 7.44 -27.52
CA ASN A 44 -12.28 8.65 -27.73
C ASN A 44 -13.02 9.18 -26.47
N ASN A 45 -12.62 8.76 -25.28
CA ASN A 45 -13.03 9.30 -24.00
C ASN A 45 -12.16 10.52 -23.67
N GLU A 46 -12.74 11.71 -23.81
CA GLU A 46 -12.14 12.96 -23.36
C GLU A 46 -11.57 12.82 -21.94
N GLY A 47 -10.26 12.98 -21.78
CA GLY A 47 -9.59 13.02 -20.48
C GLY A 47 -8.85 11.75 -20.03
N LEU A 48 -8.86 10.65 -20.81
CA LEU A 48 -8.00 9.49 -20.52
C LEU A 48 -6.65 9.61 -21.25
N PRO A 49 -5.54 9.13 -20.64
CA PRO A 49 -4.26 9.12 -21.33
C PRO A 49 -4.20 7.99 -22.37
N ALA A 50 -3.26 8.11 -23.29
CA ALA A 50 -2.88 7.02 -24.19
C ALA A 50 -2.17 5.89 -23.40
N TYR A 51 -2.34 4.65 -23.85
CA TYR A 51 -1.67 3.47 -23.29
C TYR A 51 -0.83 2.76 -24.35
N GLU A 52 0.17 2.00 -23.91
CA GLU A 52 0.97 1.13 -24.76
C GLU A 52 0.08 0.17 -25.56
N LYS A 53 0.43 -0.09 -26.83
CA LYS A 53 -0.31 -1.02 -27.70
C LYS A 53 -0.15 -2.48 -27.29
N GLN A 54 0.96 -2.82 -26.64
CA GLN A 54 1.23 -4.16 -26.15
C GLN A 54 1.06 -4.18 -24.64
N ALA A 55 0.49 -5.27 -24.12
CA ALA A 55 0.37 -5.47 -22.69
C ALA A 55 1.76 -5.64 -22.08
N SER A 56 2.06 -4.81 -21.09
CA SER A 56 3.30 -4.89 -20.31
C SER A 56 3.30 -6.12 -19.39
N LEU A 57 2.11 -6.66 -19.07
CA LEU A 57 1.94 -7.91 -18.33
C LEU A 57 0.65 -8.63 -18.76
N ILE A 58 0.73 -9.95 -18.93
CA ILE A 58 -0.40 -10.82 -19.21
C ILE A 58 -0.44 -11.93 -18.15
N LEU A 59 -1.57 -12.09 -17.48
CA LEU A 59 -1.77 -13.04 -16.37
C LEU A 59 -2.98 -13.93 -16.61
N SER A 60 -2.95 -15.13 -16.02
CA SER A 60 -4.12 -15.99 -15.87
C SER A 60 -4.58 -15.99 -14.42
N ALA A 61 -5.81 -15.56 -14.15
CA ALA A 61 -6.35 -15.41 -12.80
C ALA A 61 -7.56 -16.32 -12.56
N GLU A 62 -7.57 -17.05 -11.45
CA GLU A 62 -8.73 -17.82 -10.98
C GLU A 62 -9.86 -16.90 -10.51
N ARG A 63 -9.51 -15.76 -9.90
CA ARG A 63 -10.47 -14.74 -9.47
C ARG A 63 -9.91 -13.35 -9.70
N VAL A 64 -10.81 -12.42 -10.05
CA VAL A 64 -10.50 -11.01 -10.24
C VAL A 64 -11.38 -10.21 -9.29
N PHE A 65 -10.76 -9.53 -8.34
CA PHE A 65 -11.40 -8.58 -7.44
C PHE A 65 -11.24 -7.17 -8.02
N ILE A 66 -12.36 -6.50 -8.25
CA ILE A 66 -12.40 -5.13 -8.77
C ILE A 66 -12.53 -4.18 -7.58
N GLY A 67 -11.64 -3.20 -7.50
CA GLY A 67 -11.71 -2.12 -6.53
C GLY A 67 -12.89 -1.21 -6.84
N GLN A 68 -13.72 -0.93 -5.84
CA GLN A 68 -14.91 -0.11 -6.00
C GLN A 68 -14.95 0.95 -4.90
N CYS A 69 -15.44 2.14 -5.23
CA CYS A 69 -15.69 3.22 -4.29
C CYS A 69 -17.17 3.63 -4.34
N PRO A 70 -18.06 3.02 -3.54
CA PRO A 70 -19.49 3.30 -3.59
C PRO A 70 -19.84 4.78 -3.42
N LYS A 71 -19.05 5.52 -2.62
CA LYS A 71 -19.24 6.96 -2.39
C LYS A 71 -18.98 7.82 -3.63
N ARG A 72 -18.21 7.32 -4.61
CA ARG A 72 -17.87 8.04 -5.84
C ARG A 72 -18.51 7.46 -7.10
N GLY A 73 -19.16 6.31 -7.00
CA GLY A 73 -19.92 5.69 -8.09
C GLY A 73 -19.07 4.89 -9.09
N ALA A 74 -19.75 4.36 -10.11
CA ALA A 74 -19.20 3.38 -11.05
C ALA A 74 -18.03 3.88 -11.92
N SER A 75 -17.83 5.19 -12.04
CA SER A 75 -16.65 5.74 -12.74
C SER A 75 -15.33 5.50 -11.99
N PHE A 76 -15.40 4.98 -10.77
CA PHE A 76 -14.24 4.57 -9.95
C PHE A 76 -14.16 3.04 -9.79
N ASP A 77 -14.97 2.28 -10.53
CA ASP A 77 -14.84 0.83 -10.57
C ASP A 77 -13.56 0.46 -11.33
N GLY A 78 -12.75 -0.41 -10.73
CA GLY A 78 -11.42 -0.73 -11.22
C GLY A 78 -10.36 0.30 -10.83
N ASN A 79 -10.63 1.18 -9.85
CA ASN A 79 -9.63 2.11 -9.31
C ASN A 79 -8.35 1.41 -8.82
N SER A 80 -8.45 0.12 -8.49
CA SER A 80 -7.38 -0.83 -8.28
C SER A 80 -7.92 -2.24 -8.47
N MET A 81 -7.07 -3.25 -8.57
CA MET A 81 -7.48 -4.63 -8.72
C MET A 81 -6.61 -5.57 -7.92
N LEU A 82 -7.21 -6.68 -7.48
CA LEU A 82 -6.50 -7.80 -6.88
C LEU A 82 -6.81 -9.07 -7.67
N LEU A 83 -5.78 -9.76 -8.11
CA LEU A 83 -5.86 -10.95 -8.95
C LEU A 83 -5.43 -12.15 -8.12
N HIS A 84 -6.29 -13.14 -7.98
CA HIS A 84 -5.93 -14.44 -7.39
C HIS A 84 -5.47 -15.35 -8.52
N LEU A 85 -4.20 -15.76 -8.49
CA LEU A 85 -3.62 -16.59 -9.56
C LEU A 85 -3.88 -18.08 -9.35
N GLU A 86 -3.40 -18.58 -8.20
CA GLU A 86 -3.55 -19.96 -7.72
C GLU A 86 -3.14 -19.99 -6.24
N GLY A 87 -3.68 -20.94 -5.46
CA GLY A 87 -3.28 -21.14 -4.07
C GLY A 87 -3.33 -19.83 -3.25
N MET A 88 -2.20 -19.44 -2.66
CA MET A 88 -2.05 -18.19 -1.90
C MET A 88 -1.32 -17.07 -2.68
N LYS A 89 -1.16 -17.21 -4.01
CA LYS A 89 -0.46 -16.23 -4.85
C LYS A 89 -1.43 -15.20 -5.40
N TYR A 90 -1.08 -13.94 -5.23
CA TYR A 90 -1.87 -12.81 -5.70
C TYR A 90 -1.01 -11.81 -6.45
N VAL A 91 -1.64 -11.06 -7.35
CA VAL A 91 -1.08 -9.85 -7.97
C VAL A 91 -2.00 -8.68 -7.67
N PHE A 92 -1.44 -7.63 -7.09
CA PHE A 92 -2.12 -6.36 -6.93
C PHE A 92 -1.76 -5.42 -8.08
N VAL A 93 -2.77 -4.73 -8.62
CA VAL A 93 -2.65 -3.71 -9.66
C VAL A 93 -3.19 -2.40 -9.09
N GLY A 94 -2.32 -1.43 -8.83
CA GLY A 94 -2.68 -0.13 -8.25
C GLY A 94 -1.68 0.95 -8.66
N VAL A 95 -1.12 1.69 -7.69
CA VAL A 95 -0.02 2.65 -7.91
C VAL A 95 1.21 2.02 -8.58
N LEU A 96 1.43 0.73 -8.31
CA LEU A 96 2.39 -0.13 -9.00
C LEU A 96 1.78 -1.53 -9.08
N VAL A 97 2.40 -2.42 -9.86
CA VAL A 97 1.96 -3.81 -9.98
C VAL A 97 2.94 -4.72 -9.28
N PHE A 98 2.48 -5.49 -8.30
CA PHE A 98 3.33 -6.41 -7.55
C PHE A 98 2.64 -7.74 -7.26
N SER A 99 3.44 -8.79 -7.11
CA SER A 99 2.99 -10.09 -6.63
C SER A 99 3.30 -10.26 -5.15
N PHE A 100 2.46 -11.02 -4.44
CA PHE A 100 2.70 -11.41 -3.06
C PHE A 100 2.06 -12.78 -2.77
N THR A 101 2.50 -13.40 -1.67
CA THR A 101 1.86 -14.59 -1.13
C THR A 101 1.13 -14.22 0.15
N SER A 102 -0.18 -14.45 0.20
CA SER A 102 -0.96 -14.20 1.40
C SER A 102 -0.72 -15.30 2.44
N THR A 103 -0.98 -15.01 3.71
CA THR A 103 -0.90 -16.03 4.77
C THR A 103 -2.11 -16.95 4.79
N SER A 104 -3.20 -16.52 4.15
CA SER A 104 -4.39 -17.32 3.91
C SER A 104 -5.25 -16.75 2.78
N ARG A 105 -6.29 -17.48 2.38
CA ARG A 105 -7.12 -17.14 1.23
C ARG A 105 -7.84 -15.82 1.46
N ILE A 106 -7.74 -14.93 0.48
CA ILE A 106 -8.46 -13.66 0.48
C ILE A 106 -9.92 -13.89 0.11
N THR A 107 -10.82 -13.38 0.95
CA THR A 107 -12.27 -13.53 0.82
C THR A 107 -12.96 -12.24 0.41
N LYS A 108 -12.42 -11.09 0.84
CA LYS A 108 -12.97 -9.76 0.54
C LYS A 108 -11.88 -8.82 0.05
N TYR A 109 -12.29 -7.87 -0.77
CA TYR A 109 -11.45 -6.79 -1.29
C TYR A 109 -12.26 -5.52 -1.37
N ALA A 110 -11.66 -4.40 -1.00
CA ALA A 110 -12.26 -3.08 -1.09
C ALA A 110 -11.18 -2.07 -1.48
N SER A 111 -11.60 -0.97 -2.12
CA SER A 111 -10.68 0.10 -2.51
C SER A 111 -11.41 1.43 -2.56
N LEU A 112 -11.52 2.06 -1.39
CA LEU A 112 -12.10 3.40 -1.28
C LEU A 112 -11.16 4.43 -1.90
N VAL A 113 -11.72 5.52 -2.40
CA VAL A 113 -10.96 6.58 -3.05
C VAL A 113 -11.12 7.89 -2.28
N GLY A 114 -10.02 8.37 -1.71
CA GLY A 114 -9.95 9.61 -0.95
C GLY A 114 -10.12 10.86 -1.82
N ASN A 115 -10.10 12.05 -1.21
CA ASN A 115 -10.46 13.31 -1.88
C ASN A 115 -9.66 13.61 -3.16
N ASN A 116 -8.37 13.26 -3.18
CA ASN A 116 -7.45 13.55 -4.29
C ASN A 116 -7.35 12.40 -5.31
N ASP A 117 -8.41 11.60 -5.47
CA ASP A 117 -8.39 10.45 -6.39
C ASP A 117 -7.28 9.43 -6.06
N VAL A 118 -7.04 9.24 -4.75
CA VAL A 118 -6.06 8.28 -4.21
C VAL A 118 -6.82 7.04 -3.74
N PRO A 119 -6.61 5.86 -4.36
CA PRO A 119 -7.16 4.62 -3.85
C PRO A 119 -6.47 4.17 -2.56
N TYR A 120 -7.28 3.64 -1.66
CA TYR A 120 -6.88 2.95 -0.44
C TYR A 120 -7.37 1.50 -0.54
N PRO A 121 -6.68 0.63 -1.30
CA PRO A 121 -7.06 -0.76 -1.44
C PRO A 121 -6.63 -1.60 -0.24
N TRP A 122 -7.52 -2.48 0.20
CA TRP A 122 -7.21 -3.53 1.16
C TRP A 122 -7.98 -4.81 0.87
N ALA A 123 -7.45 -5.91 1.42
CA ALA A 123 -8.08 -7.22 1.34
C ALA A 123 -8.23 -7.84 2.74
N ILE A 124 -9.19 -8.75 2.89
CA ILE A 124 -9.41 -9.51 4.13
C ILE A 124 -9.28 -11.00 3.81
N ASP A 125 -8.47 -11.73 4.58
CA ASP A 125 -8.38 -13.19 4.47
C ASP A 125 -9.37 -13.95 5.37
N GLU A 126 -9.40 -15.27 5.25
CA GLU A 126 -10.27 -16.18 6.02
C GLU A 126 -10.06 -16.08 7.55
N GLN A 127 -8.94 -15.51 8.01
CA GLN A 127 -8.56 -15.35 9.41
C GLN A 127 -8.82 -13.92 9.87
N GLY A 128 -9.38 -13.07 9.02
CA GLY A 128 -9.70 -11.68 9.33
C GLY A 128 -8.49 -10.74 9.32
N ARG A 129 -7.32 -11.19 8.84
CA ARG A 129 -6.16 -10.31 8.67
C ARG A 129 -6.42 -9.38 7.50
N ARG A 130 -5.91 -8.14 7.60
CA ARG A 130 -6.14 -7.11 6.58
C ARG A 130 -4.84 -6.73 5.88
N TYR A 131 -4.83 -6.78 4.56
CA TYR A 131 -3.66 -6.51 3.72
C TYR A 131 -3.79 -5.11 3.11
N LEU A 132 -2.91 -4.18 3.48
CA LEU A 132 -2.94 -2.79 3.04
C LEU A 132 -1.91 -2.62 1.93
N MET A 133 -2.38 -2.63 0.68
CA MET A 133 -1.50 -2.78 -0.48
C MET A 133 -0.61 -1.55 -0.71
N THR A 134 -1.08 -0.34 -0.38
CA THR A 134 -0.32 0.90 -0.56
C THR A 134 0.67 1.17 0.57
N SER A 135 0.46 0.54 1.73
CA SER A 135 1.33 0.69 2.90
C SER A 135 2.29 -0.50 3.08
N SER A 136 2.18 -1.55 2.26
CA SER A 136 2.97 -2.78 2.42
C SER A 136 2.88 -3.39 3.82
N VAL A 137 1.68 -3.41 4.42
CA VAL A 137 1.45 -3.94 5.78
C VAL A 137 0.29 -4.93 5.81
N ILE A 138 0.40 -5.94 6.67
CA ILE A 138 -0.66 -6.85 7.09
C ILE A 138 -1.00 -6.53 8.55
N LEU A 139 -2.28 -6.32 8.84
CA LEU A 139 -2.80 -6.06 10.18
C LEU A 139 -3.38 -7.35 10.77
N ASP A 140 -3.02 -7.63 12.02
CA ASP A 140 -3.56 -8.76 12.77
C ASP A 140 -5.08 -8.62 12.96
N SER A 141 -5.78 -9.74 12.82
CA SER A 141 -7.22 -9.85 13.04
C SER A 141 -7.68 -9.33 14.41
N LYS A 142 -6.86 -9.47 15.45
CA LYS A 142 -7.15 -9.04 16.83
C LYS A 142 -7.31 -7.52 16.97
N LEU A 143 -6.89 -6.76 15.97
CA LEU A 143 -7.02 -5.30 15.96
C LEU A 143 -8.43 -4.84 15.63
N PHE A 144 -9.34 -5.76 15.28
CA PHE A 144 -10.65 -5.42 14.74
C PHE A 144 -11.75 -6.20 15.45
N GLU A 145 -12.65 -5.45 16.07
CA GLU A 145 -13.90 -6.00 16.61
C GLU A 145 -14.99 -6.05 15.52
N ASP A 146 -14.98 -5.08 14.60
CA ASP A 146 -15.92 -4.96 13.49
C ASP A 146 -15.22 -5.21 12.14
N ILE A 147 -15.87 -5.98 11.27
CA ILE A 147 -15.40 -6.28 9.92
C ILE A 147 -15.41 -5.04 9.01
N ASP A 148 -16.32 -4.08 9.27
CA ASP A 148 -16.50 -2.89 8.44
C ASP A 148 -15.58 -1.71 8.85
N THR A 149 -14.76 -1.89 9.88
CA THR A 149 -13.73 -0.91 10.26
C THR A 149 -12.73 -0.72 9.14
N ASP A 150 -12.53 0.55 8.73
CA ASP A 150 -11.52 0.93 7.75
C ASP A 150 -10.10 0.63 8.29
N PRO A 151 -9.36 -0.30 7.67
CA PRO A 151 -8.04 -0.68 8.16
C PRO A 151 -7.01 0.44 8.08
N TYR A 152 -7.14 1.38 7.15
CA TYR A 152 -6.16 2.45 7.01
C TYR A 152 -6.23 3.41 8.19
N ASN A 153 -7.42 3.72 8.70
CA ASN A 153 -7.56 4.50 9.94
C ASN A 153 -6.90 3.79 11.12
N CYS A 154 -7.20 2.48 11.29
CA CYS A 154 -6.56 1.67 12.33
C CYS A 154 -5.03 1.66 12.23
N TYR A 155 -4.48 1.58 11.01
CA TYR A 155 -3.04 1.61 10.79
C TYR A 155 -2.43 2.97 11.10
N PHE A 156 -3.01 4.06 10.59
CA PHE A 156 -2.47 5.40 10.80
C PHE A 156 -2.52 5.84 12.25
N ASP A 157 -3.55 5.45 13.01
CA ASP A 157 -3.63 5.71 14.45
C ASP A 157 -2.54 4.97 15.26
N ARG A 158 -2.02 3.85 14.73
CA ARG A 158 -0.97 3.02 15.35
C ARG A 158 0.42 3.27 14.78
N LEU A 159 0.56 4.15 13.80
CA LEU A 159 1.83 4.35 13.10
C LEU A 159 2.86 5.10 13.96
N LEU A 160 2.39 5.98 14.86
CA LEU A 160 3.23 6.92 15.60
C LEU A 160 3.92 6.25 16.81
N MET A 161 5.24 6.37 16.88
CA MET A 161 6.04 6.00 18.07
C MET A 161 6.42 7.22 18.91
N THR A 162 6.49 8.40 18.28
CA THR A 162 6.66 9.70 18.96
C THR A 162 5.62 10.70 18.44
N ALA A 163 5.51 11.86 19.09
CA ALA A 163 4.53 12.88 18.72
C ALA A 163 4.66 13.33 17.26
N HIS A 164 3.53 13.54 16.58
CA HIS A 164 3.49 14.02 15.21
C HIS A 164 3.69 15.54 15.17
N LEU A 165 4.93 15.95 14.88
CA LEU A 165 5.35 17.36 14.87
C LEU A 165 4.77 18.18 13.70
N GLY A 166 4.11 17.53 12.73
CA GLY A 166 3.46 18.19 11.59
C GLY A 166 2.03 18.66 11.88
N THR A 167 1.54 18.47 13.10
CA THR A 167 0.17 18.81 13.52
C THR A 167 0.19 19.83 14.66
N VAL A 168 -0.84 20.68 14.74
CA VAL A 168 -0.97 21.71 15.79
C VAL A 168 -2.34 21.54 16.48
N PRO A 169 -2.41 21.08 17.74
CA PRO A 169 -1.28 20.61 18.56
C PRO A 169 -0.68 19.28 18.05
N PRO A 170 0.55 18.91 18.44
CA PRO A 170 1.15 17.65 18.05
C PRO A 170 0.32 16.43 18.50
N GLN A 171 -0.10 15.60 17.54
CA GLN A 171 -0.79 14.33 17.80
C GLN A 171 0.13 13.39 18.58
N GLN A 172 -0.35 12.86 19.70
CA GLN A 172 0.42 11.92 20.53
C GLN A 172 0.30 10.49 19.98
N PRO A 173 1.33 9.64 20.16
CA PRO A 173 1.21 8.23 19.84
C PRO A 173 0.16 7.57 20.73
N LEU A 174 -0.50 6.53 20.23
CA LEU A 174 -1.55 5.83 20.97
C LEU A 174 -1.02 5.20 22.28
N CYS A 175 0.24 4.75 22.25
CA CYS A 175 0.93 4.22 23.42
C CYS A 175 2.38 4.68 23.44
N GLN A 176 2.96 4.73 24.63
CA GLN A 176 4.38 5.01 24.78
C GLN A 176 5.18 3.73 24.57
N PHE A 177 5.99 3.68 23.51
CA PHE A 177 6.80 2.51 23.20
C PHE A 177 8.24 2.64 23.72
N GLN A 178 8.68 1.67 24.52
CA GLN A 178 10.04 1.58 25.08
C GLN A 178 10.56 2.88 25.74
N SER A 179 9.68 3.71 26.30
CA SER A 179 10.03 5.02 26.88
C SER A 179 10.73 5.98 25.91
N ILE A 180 10.57 5.78 24.60
CA ILE A 180 11.08 6.69 23.57
C ILE A 180 10.16 7.90 23.51
N THR A 181 10.73 9.09 23.62
CA THR A 181 9.99 10.36 23.60
C THR A 181 10.30 11.19 22.36
N GLU A 182 11.51 11.04 21.80
CA GLU A 182 11.97 11.84 20.69
C GLU A 182 12.80 11.00 19.71
N PHE A 183 12.80 11.41 18.46
CA PHE A 183 13.62 10.85 17.41
C PHE A 183 14.29 11.98 16.63
N TRP A 184 15.56 11.81 16.36
CA TRP A 184 16.42 12.83 15.80
C TRP A 184 17.22 12.25 14.64
N VAL A 185 17.38 13.05 13.57
CA VAL A 185 18.23 12.75 12.43
C VAL A 185 19.17 13.95 12.25
N GLY A 186 20.45 13.75 12.59
CA GLY A 186 21.39 14.85 12.80
C GLY A 186 20.92 15.77 13.92
N GLU A 187 20.82 17.07 13.66
CA GLU A 187 20.40 18.08 14.65
C GLU A 187 18.90 18.40 14.63
N LYS A 188 18.11 17.70 13.81
CA LYS A 188 16.67 17.96 13.66
C LYS A 188 15.83 16.85 14.27
N GLN A 189 14.81 17.24 15.02
CA GLN A 189 13.81 16.32 15.55
C GLN A 189 12.80 15.94 14.46
N TYR A 190 12.48 14.66 14.36
CA TYR A 190 11.51 14.11 13.43
C TYR A 190 10.48 13.26 14.18
N THR A 191 9.33 13.05 13.55
CA THR A 191 8.35 12.06 14.03
C THR A 191 8.83 10.65 13.69
N LEU A 192 8.97 9.81 14.70
CA LEU A 192 9.26 8.39 14.52
C LEU A 192 7.94 7.66 14.25
N LYS A 193 7.92 6.95 13.14
CA LYS A 193 6.77 6.21 12.63
C LYS A 193 7.22 4.80 12.27
N HIS A 194 6.35 3.81 12.41
CA HIS A 194 6.61 2.46 11.92
C HIS A 194 6.99 2.50 10.42
N GLN A 195 8.02 1.74 10.05
CA GLN A 195 8.49 1.59 8.68
C GLN A 195 8.42 0.11 8.27
N PRO A 196 7.58 -0.27 7.30
CA PRO A 196 7.44 -1.66 6.84
C PRO A 196 8.73 -2.24 6.23
N HIS A 197 9.59 -1.37 5.70
CA HIS A 197 10.90 -1.70 5.14
C HIS A 197 11.99 -0.92 5.87
N PRO A 198 12.30 -1.29 7.13
CA PRO A 198 13.13 -0.47 8.02
C PRO A 198 14.58 -0.34 7.54
N GLU A 199 15.09 -1.31 6.80
CA GLU A 199 16.44 -1.24 6.22
C GLU A 199 16.54 -0.11 5.20
N ILE A 200 15.57 0.00 4.28
CA ILE A 200 15.53 1.05 3.26
C ILE A 200 15.34 2.42 3.94
N ALA A 201 14.41 2.50 4.89
CA ALA A 201 14.16 3.73 5.64
C ALA A 201 15.41 4.21 6.40
N PHE A 202 16.18 3.29 7.00
CA PHE A 202 17.43 3.63 7.66
C PHE A 202 18.43 4.24 6.67
N GLU A 203 18.64 3.60 5.52
CA GLU A 203 19.60 4.10 4.51
C GLU A 203 19.22 5.51 4.01
N GLU A 204 17.93 5.76 3.74
CA GLU A 204 17.49 7.09 3.31
C GLU A 204 17.68 8.16 4.38
N LEU A 205 17.34 7.85 5.64
CA LEU A 205 17.50 8.80 6.75
C LEU A 205 18.98 9.04 7.09
N ALA A 206 19.83 8.01 6.97
CA ALA A 206 21.26 8.10 7.25
C ALA A 206 22.01 9.01 6.25
N LYS A 207 21.47 9.20 5.04
CA LYS A 207 21.97 10.21 4.08
C LYS A 207 21.79 11.64 4.59
N ILE A 208 20.80 11.88 5.45
CA ILE A 208 20.44 13.20 5.98
C ILE A 208 21.19 13.49 7.28
N GLY A 209 21.42 12.47 8.11
CA GLY A 209 22.17 12.62 9.36
C GLY A 209 22.15 11.37 10.22
N GLU A 210 22.84 11.43 11.36
CA GLU A 210 22.89 10.33 12.32
C GLU A 210 21.54 10.14 13.03
N LEU A 211 21.03 8.90 13.04
CA LEU A 211 19.77 8.55 13.71
C LEU A 211 20.00 8.36 15.21
N SER A 212 19.13 8.93 16.03
CA SER A 212 19.15 8.77 17.48
C SER A 212 17.75 8.90 18.08
N VAL A 213 17.54 8.31 19.24
CA VAL A 213 16.31 8.43 20.03
C VAL A 213 16.61 8.97 21.41
N VAL A 214 15.65 9.66 22.01
CA VAL A 214 15.68 10.00 23.44
C VAL A 214 14.85 8.98 24.19
N LYS A 215 15.50 8.25 25.10
CA LYS A 215 14.88 7.23 25.96
C LYS A 215 15.24 7.51 27.41
N GLY A 216 14.22 7.71 28.26
CA GLY A 216 14.42 8.06 29.67
C GLY A 216 15.25 9.34 29.89
N GLY A 217 15.13 10.31 28.98
CA GLY A 217 15.85 11.58 29.03
C GLY A 217 17.28 11.56 28.48
N SER A 218 17.81 10.40 28.08
CA SER A 218 19.12 10.29 27.44
C SER A 218 18.98 10.07 25.94
N ARG A 219 19.80 10.80 25.15
CA ARG A 219 19.89 10.61 23.70
C ARG A 219 20.86 9.48 23.38
N THR A 220 20.42 8.51 22.59
CA THR A 220 21.21 7.34 22.20
C THR A 220 21.19 7.20 20.68
N LYS A 221 22.38 7.05 20.09
CA LYS A 221 22.56 6.76 18.67
C LYS A 221 21.97 5.39 18.32
N LEU A 222 21.35 5.29 17.15
CA LEU A 222 20.87 4.03 16.59
C LEU A 222 21.79 3.58 15.45
N SER A 223 22.35 2.38 15.59
CA SER A 223 22.88 1.63 14.44
C SER A 223 21.74 1.12 13.56
N LYS A 224 22.07 0.68 12.34
CA LYS A 224 21.10 0.04 11.42
C LYS A 224 20.40 -1.15 12.08
N ALA A 225 21.15 -2.02 12.75
CA ALA A 225 20.59 -3.19 13.42
C ALA A 225 19.63 -2.81 14.54
N GLU A 226 19.96 -1.79 15.34
CA GLU A 226 19.09 -1.30 16.42
C GLU A 226 17.82 -0.64 15.86
N PHE A 227 17.91 0.13 14.78
CA PHE A 227 16.74 0.73 14.13
C PHE A 227 15.81 -0.34 13.54
N VAL A 228 16.36 -1.32 12.82
CA VAL A 228 15.58 -2.45 12.27
C VAL A 228 14.90 -3.23 13.38
N LYS A 229 15.64 -3.55 14.45
CA LYS A 229 15.09 -4.24 15.61
C LYS A 229 13.98 -3.42 16.26
N LEU A 230 14.18 -2.10 16.42
CA LEU A 230 13.20 -1.20 17.00
C LEU A 230 11.87 -1.24 16.21
N MET A 231 11.94 -1.21 14.88
CA MET A 231 10.77 -1.28 14.00
C MET A 231 10.08 -2.64 14.08
N GLN A 232 10.83 -3.74 14.12
CA GLN A 232 10.29 -5.09 14.27
C GLN A 232 9.63 -5.31 15.62
N ASP A 233 10.27 -4.87 16.72
CA ASP A 233 9.70 -4.94 18.06
C ASP A 233 8.37 -4.16 18.13
N TYR A 234 8.33 -2.95 17.55
CA TYR A 234 7.12 -2.13 17.51
C TYR A 234 6.02 -2.79 16.68
N ALA A 235 6.35 -3.30 15.49
CA ALA A 235 5.42 -3.99 14.62
C ALA A 235 4.78 -5.19 15.34
N ASN A 236 5.58 -6.00 16.03
CA ASN A 236 5.09 -7.13 16.82
C ASN A 236 4.12 -6.72 17.94
N GLU A 237 4.45 -5.65 18.68
CA GLU A 237 3.60 -5.14 19.76
C GLU A 237 2.27 -4.59 19.21
N MET A 238 2.32 -3.91 18.07
CA MET A 238 1.15 -3.29 17.44
C MET A 238 0.34 -4.24 16.54
N GLY A 239 0.75 -5.49 16.37
CA GLY A 239 0.07 -6.45 15.49
C GLY A 239 0.20 -6.12 14.00
N LEU A 240 1.37 -5.62 13.61
CA LEU A 240 1.72 -5.25 12.23
C LEU A 240 2.73 -6.26 11.67
N GLU A 241 2.59 -6.62 10.41
CA GLU A 241 3.56 -7.42 9.67
C GLU A 241 3.84 -6.78 8.31
N THR A 242 5.07 -6.86 7.81
CA THR A 242 5.40 -6.38 6.46
C THR A 242 4.76 -7.28 5.40
N LEU A 243 4.01 -6.69 4.48
CA LEU A 243 3.57 -7.37 3.26
C LEU A 243 4.77 -7.50 2.31
N ARG A 244 5.38 -8.68 2.30
CA ARG A 244 6.49 -8.98 1.38
C ARG A 244 5.95 -9.16 -0.03
N SER A 245 6.46 -8.36 -0.95
CA SER A 245 6.05 -8.36 -2.35
C SER A 245 7.24 -8.33 -3.31
N LEU A 246 6.97 -8.70 -4.56
CA LEU A 246 7.88 -8.56 -5.68
C LEU A 246 7.22 -7.67 -6.73
N THR A 247 7.81 -6.50 -6.98
CA THR A 247 7.35 -5.59 -8.03
C THR A 247 7.49 -6.25 -9.40
N LEU A 248 6.41 -6.19 -10.18
CA LEU A 248 6.32 -6.68 -11.56
C LEU A 248 6.34 -5.51 -12.55
N ILE A 249 5.70 -4.39 -12.20
CA ILE A 249 5.71 -3.16 -12.98
C ILE A 249 5.81 -1.97 -12.03
N GLU A 250 6.86 -1.17 -12.19
CA GLU A 250 7.06 0.06 -11.44
C GLU A 250 6.03 1.14 -11.82
N ARG A 251 5.78 2.04 -10.86
CA ARG A 251 5.06 3.31 -11.11
C ARG A 251 5.84 4.12 -12.14
N LEU A 252 5.13 4.78 -13.06
CA LEU A 252 5.75 5.81 -13.89
C LEU A 252 5.98 7.05 -13.01
N GLU A 253 7.25 7.46 -12.87
CA GLU A 253 7.64 8.69 -12.18
C GLU A 253 7.25 9.95 -12.97
#